data_AF-A0A0K0L7N9-F1
#
_entry.id   AF-A0A0K0L7N9-F1
#
_cell.length_a   1.000
_cell.length_b   1.000
_cell.length_c   1.000
_cell.angle_alpha   90.00
_cell.angle_beta   90.00
_cell.angle_gamma   90.00
#
_symmetry.space_group_name_H-M   'P 1'
#
loop_
_entity.id
_entity.type
_entity.pdbx_description
1 polymer ?
#
loop_
_entity_poly.entity_id
_entity_poly.type
_entity_poly.pdbx_seq_one_letter_code
_entity_poly.pdbx_strand_id
1 'polypeptide(L)'
;DDPFLKTLLQVNKRRSFVDNIRTSGVFICPGLLKLTGLTSLPTELINFVMEIITHQIDHREKNQISRKDFVQLLIDLRRDASSQGEQALSIEQCAANVFLFYIAGSETSTAAISFTLHELSHNPDALAKLQQEIDEMMERYNGEITYENINELKYLDLCVKETLRKYPGLP
;
A
#
# COMPACT_ATOMS: atom_id res chain seq x y z
N ASP A 1 -19.70 11.63 -2.68
CA ASP A 1 -18.76 12.28 -3.61
C ASP A 1 -17.31 12.11 -3.19
N ASP A 2 -16.78 10.87 -3.18
CA ASP A 2 -15.37 10.63 -2.87
C ASP A 2 -14.51 10.80 -4.15
N PRO A 3 -13.56 11.76 -4.18
CA PRO A 3 -12.64 11.94 -5.30
C PRO A 3 -11.85 10.68 -5.64
N PHE A 4 -11.45 9.89 -4.63
CA PHE A 4 -10.70 8.65 -4.82
C PHE A 4 -11.55 7.61 -5.54
N LEU A 5 -12.79 7.41 -5.08
CA LEU A 5 -13.74 6.49 -5.71
C LEU A 5 -14.07 6.94 -7.15
N LYS A 6 -14.22 8.24 -7.39
CA LYS A 6 -14.47 8.78 -8.76
C LYS A 6 -13.30 8.48 -9.70
N THR A 7 -12.06 8.72 -9.27
CA THR A 7 -10.86 8.40 -10.06
C THR A 7 -10.75 6.91 -10.33
N LEU A 8 -10.93 6.06 -9.31
CA LEU A 8 -10.92 4.60 -9.47
C LEU A 8 -12.00 4.11 -10.45
N LEU A 9 -13.22 4.65 -10.37
CA LEU A 9 -14.30 4.28 -11.28
C LEU A 9 -14.01 4.73 -12.72
N GLN A 10 -13.38 5.88 -12.92
CA GLN A 10 -12.96 6.34 -14.25
C GLN A 10 -11.87 5.45 -14.84
N VAL A 11 -10.87 5.07 -14.04
CA VAL A 11 -9.81 4.11 -14.42
C VAL A 11 -10.41 2.75 -14.77
N ASN A 12 -11.34 2.24 -13.95
CA ASN A 12 -11.89 0.90 -14.14
C ASN A 12 -12.90 0.82 -15.31
N LYS A 13 -13.64 1.89 -15.61
CA LYS A 13 -14.55 1.97 -16.77
C LYS A 13 -13.82 1.97 -18.12
N ARG A 14 -12.52 2.27 -18.13
CA ARG A 14 -11.69 2.40 -19.33
C ARG A 14 -10.78 1.20 -19.59
N ARG A 15 -11.08 -0.01 -19.11
CA ARG A 15 -10.28 -1.22 -19.42
C ARG A 15 -10.22 -1.45 -20.94
N SER A 16 -9.18 -0.89 -21.56
CA SER A 16 -8.84 -1.07 -22.95
C SER A 16 -7.83 -2.20 -23.04
N PHE A 17 -7.85 -2.96 -24.13
CA PHE A 17 -6.82 -3.94 -24.48
C PHE A 17 -5.39 -3.37 -24.34
N VAL A 18 -5.24 -2.06 -24.56
CA VAL A 18 -3.99 -1.30 -24.39
C VAL A 18 -3.52 -1.26 -22.92
N ASP A 19 -4.41 -1.16 -21.94
CA ASP A 19 -4.02 -1.11 -20.53
C ASP A 19 -3.56 -2.48 -20.03
N ASN A 20 -4.15 -3.57 -20.53
CA ASN A 20 -3.65 -4.92 -20.27
C ASN A 20 -2.24 -5.12 -20.86
N ILE A 21 -1.99 -4.62 -22.07
CA ILE A 21 -0.65 -4.64 -22.68
C ILE A 21 0.35 -3.81 -21.86
N ARG A 22 -0.05 -2.63 -21.36
CA ARG A 22 0.80 -1.77 -20.51
C ARG A 22 1.20 -2.48 -19.22
N THR A 23 0.23 -3.06 -18.50
CA THR A 23 0.49 -3.76 -17.23
C THR A 23 1.33 -5.02 -17.42
N SER A 24 1.01 -5.84 -18.43
CA SER A 24 1.80 -7.05 -18.73
C SER A 24 3.21 -6.72 -19.23
N GLY A 25 3.40 -5.60 -19.93
CA GLY A 25 4.70 -5.15 -20.41
C GLY A 25 5.72 -4.86 -19.29
N VAL A 26 5.26 -4.39 -18.12
CA VAL A 26 6.14 -4.06 -16.98
C VAL A 26 6.80 -5.32 -16.42
N PHE A 27 6.04 -6.41 -16.33
CA PHE A 27 6.51 -7.65 -15.71
C PHE A 27 7.12 -8.65 -16.70
N ILE A 28 6.74 -8.58 -17.99
CA ILE A 28 7.19 -9.54 -19.01
C ILE A 28 8.34 -8.99 -19.87
N CYS A 29 8.29 -7.72 -20.29
CA CYS A 29 9.31 -7.14 -21.16
C CYS A 29 9.46 -5.62 -20.98
N PRO A 30 10.23 -5.17 -19.96
CA PRO A 30 10.43 -3.75 -19.67
C PRO A 30 11.02 -2.96 -20.85
N GLY A 31 11.79 -3.63 -21.72
CA GLY A 31 12.40 -3.02 -22.91
C GLY A 31 11.39 -2.57 -23.98
N LEU A 32 10.27 -3.29 -24.13
CA LEU A 32 9.23 -2.95 -25.11
C LEU A 32 8.46 -1.68 -24.71
N LEU A 33 8.23 -1.49 -23.40
CA LEU A 33 7.61 -0.27 -22.89
C LEU A 33 8.48 0.97 -23.13
N LYS A 34 9.81 0.85 -22.94
CA LYS A 34 10.75 1.94 -23.25
C LYS A 34 10.74 2.33 -24.72
N LEU A 35 10.57 1.37 -25.63
CA LEU A 35 10.56 1.62 -27.07
C LEU A 35 9.24 2.23 -27.57
N THR A 36 8.13 1.92 -26.91
CA THR A 36 6.80 2.43 -27.29
C THR A 36 6.43 3.76 -26.62
N GLY A 37 7.21 4.21 -25.61
CA GLY A 37 6.93 5.44 -24.86
C GLY A 37 5.64 5.36 -24.04
N LEU A 38 5.07 4.17 -23.86
CA LEU A 38 3.83 3.96 -23.12
C LEU A 38 4.11 3.93 -21.61
N THR A 39 3.48 4.83 -20.87
CA THR A 39 3.50 4.81 -19.41
C THR A 39 2.73 3.60 -18.88
N SER A 40 3.26 2.97 -17.83
CA SER A 40 2.64 1.82 -17.16
C SER A 40 1.35 2.16 -16.40
N LEU A 41 1.10 3.45 -16.16
CA LEU A 41 -0.04 3.95 -15.40
C LEU A 41 -0.87 4.92 -16.25
N PRO A 42 -2.20 4.93 -16.08
CA PRO A 42 -3.07 5.95 -16.69
C PRO A 42 -2.68 7.37 -16.26
N THR A 43 -2.71 8.32 -17.20
CA THR A 43 -2.36 9.73 -16.92
C THR A 43 -3.26 10.37 -15.87
N GLU A 44 -4.54 9.99 -15.82
CA GLU A 44 -5.49 10.46 -14.82
C GLU A 44 -5.05 10.07 -13.40
N LEU A 45 -4.52 8.86 -13.23
CA LEU A 45 -4.01 8.38 -11.95
C LEU A 45 -2.73 9.11 -11.54
N ILE A 46 -1.82 9.33 -12.49
CA ILE A 46 -0.59 10.10 -12.25
C ILE A 46 -0.93 11.50 -11.79
N ASN A 47 -1.82 12.20 -12.50
CA ASN A 47 -2.22 13.56 -12.15
C ASN A 47 -2.89 13.62 -10.77
N PHE A 48 -3.77 12.67 -10.48
CA PHE A 48 -4.44 12.58 -9.19
C PHE A 48 -3.46 12.42 -8.01
N VAL A 49 -2.52 11.49 -8.13
CA VAL A 49 -1.48 11.25 -7.13
C VAL A 49 -0.60 12.48 -6.96
N MET A 50 -0.13 13.05 -8.08
CA MET A 50 0.69 14.25 -8.09
C MET A 50 -0.01 15.41 -7.39
N GLU A 51 -1.28 15.66 -7.70
CA GLU A 51 -2.07 16.73 -7.13
C GLU A 51 -2.24 16.57 -5.61
N ILE A 52 -2.62 15.37 -5.15
CA ILE A 52 -2.82 15.12 -3.71
C ILE A 52 -1.51 15.27 -2.94
N ILE A 53 -0.41 14.68 -3.41
CA ILE A 53 0.85 14.72 -2.67
C ILE A 53 1.45 16.11 -2.69
N THR A 54 1.39 16.82 -3.81
CA THR A 54 1.79 18.23 -3.90
C THR A 54 0.99 19.06 -2.91
N HIS A 55 -0.34 18.94 -2.92
CA HIS A 55 -1.21 19.67 -2.00
C HIS A 55 -0.90 19.37 -0.53
N GLN A 56 -0.67 18.10 -0.18
CA GLN A 56 -0.34 17.70 1.19
C GLN A 56 1.00 18.26 1.68
N ILE A 57 2.03 18.20 0.83
CA ILE A 57 3.35 18.76 1.16
C ILE A 57 3.23 20.28 1.34
N ASP A 58 2.65 20.97 0.35
CA ASP A 58 2.45 22.43 0.38
C ASP A 58 1.68 22.89 1.62
N HIS A 59 0.58 22.20 1.93
CA HIS A 59 -0.26 22.52 3.08
C HIS A 59 0.51 22.36 4.39
N ARG A 60 1.34 21.33 4.52
CA ARG A 60 2.12 21.08 5.74
C ARG A 60 3.24 22.10 5.91
N GLU A 61 3.95 22.43 4.84
CA GLU A 61 5.03 23.42 4.88
C GLU A 61 4.50 24.82 5.18
N LYS A 62 3.42 25.26 4.51
CA LYS A 62 2.82 26.59 4.71
C LYS A 62 2.25 26.77 6.12
N ASN A 63 1.61 25.72 6.66
CA ASN A 63 0.96 25.79 7.98
C ASN A 63 1.84 25.26 9.12
N GLN A 64 3.09 24.87 8.84
CA GLN A 64 4.02 24.29 9.83
C GLN A 64 3.43 23.08 10.58
N ILE A 65 2.66 22.25 9.86
CA ILE A 65 2.03 21.06 10.42
C ILE A 65 2.98 19.87 10.26
N SER A 66 3.32 19.23 11.38
CA SER A 66 4.05 17.96 11.39
C SER A 66 3.12 16.81 11.78
N ARG A 67 3.17 15.70 11.03
CA ARG A 67 2.46 14.45 11.33
C ARG A 67 3.42 13.30 11.23
N LYS A 68 3.42 12.36 12.18
CA LYS A 68 4.31 11.20 12.15
C LYS A 68 3.82 10.16 11.13
N ASP A 69 4.05 10.43 9.85
CA ASP A 69 3.67 9.56 8.73
C ASP A 69 4.71 9.55 7.61
N PHE A 70 4.47 8.74 6.57
CA PHE A 70 5.40 8.57 5.47
C PHE A 70 5.63 9.87 4.66
N VAL A 71 4.62 10.73 4.51
CA VAL A 71 4.76 12.01 3.82
C VAL A 71 5.69 12.94 4.59
N GLN A 72 5.60 12.94 5.92
CA GLN A 72 6.51 13.72 6.76
C GLN A 72 7.95 13.22 6.65
N LEU A 73 8.17 11.90 6.64
CA LEU A 73 9.51 11.34 6.42
C LEU A 73 10.12 11.84 5.10
N LEU A 74 9.32 11.93 4.03
CA LEU A 74 9.80 12.47 2.75
C LEU A 74 10.11 13.97 2.82
N ILE A 75 9.31 14.76 3.55
CA ILE A 75 9.59 16.20 3.78
C ILE A 75 10.89 16.38 4.55
N ASP A 76 11.09 15.59 5.61
CA ASP A 76 12.28 15.66 6.47
C ASP A 76 13.52 15.25 5.67
N LEU A 77 13.46 14.16 4.88
CA LEU A 77 14.53 13.76 3.97
C LEU A 77 14.92 14.85 2.97
N ARG A 78 13.94 15.59 2.43
CA ARG A 78 14.21 16.72 1.52
C ARG A 78 14.95 17.86 2.22
N ARG A 79 14.55 18.17 3.46
CA ARG A 79 15.18 19.21 4.28
C ARG A 79 16.61 18.84 4.64
N ASP A 80 16.83 17.59 5.04
CA ASP A 80 18.15 17.08 5.42
C ASP A 80 19.10 17.10 4.23
N ALA A 81 18.69 16.60 3.07
CA ALA A 81 19.48 16.68 1.84
C ALA A 81 19.86 18.12 1.48
N SER A 82 18.89 19.05 1.57
CA SER A 82 19.13 20.48 1.32
C SER A 82 20.14 21.08 2.29
N SER A 83 20.10 20.68 3.57
CA SER A 83 21.04 21.16 4.59
C SER A 83 22.47 20.65 4.39
N GLN A 84 22.63 19.49 3.75
CA GLN A 84 23.92 18.85 3.46
C GLN A 84 24.48 19.23 2.08
N GLY A 85 23.75 20.04 1.30
CA GLY A 85 24.12 20.37 -0.08
C GLY A 85 23.92 19.21 -1.07
N GLU A 86 23.16 18.19 -0.69
CA GLU A 86 22.79 17.06 -1.53
C GLU A 86 21.53 17.36 -2.36
N GLN A 87 21.33 16.59 -3.42
CA GLN A 87 20.14 16.72 -4.25
C GLN A 87 18.90 16.21 -3.49
N ALA A 88 18.04 17.12 -3.07
CA ALA A 88 16.77 16.79 -2.45
C ALA A 88 15.80 16.12 -3.44
N LEU A 89 14.92 15.25 -2.91
CA LEU A 89 13.83 14.67 -3.68
C LEU A 89 12.93 15.77 -4.26
N SER A 90 12.58 15.64 -5.53
CA SER A 90 11.55 16.47 -6.14
C SER A 90 10.16 16.10 -5.63
N ILE A 91 9.18 17.00 -5.78
CA ILE A 91 7.79 16.70 -5.38
C ILE A 91 7.24 15.51 -6.18
N GLU A 92 7.61 15.41 -7.45
CA GLU A 92 7.28 14.28 -8.33
C GLU A 92 7.87 12.96 -7.81
N GLN A 93 9.13 12.98 -7.35
CA GLN A 93 9.75 11.81 -6.75
C GLN A 93 9.09 11.42 -5.43
N CYS A 94 8.69 12.39 -4.61
CA CYS A 94 7.92 12.11 -3.40
C CYS A 94 6.56 11.48 -3.73
N ALA A 95 5.82 12.05 -4.69
CA ALA A 95 4.54 11.52 -5.14
C ALA A 95 4.66 10.09 -5.70
N ALA A 96 5.70 9.84 -6.51
CA ALA A 96 5.99 8.52 -7.03
C ALA A 96 6.29 7.50 -5.92
N ASN A 97 7.07 7.88 -4.90
CA ASN A 97 7.35 7.01 -3.76
C ASN A 97 6.07 6.71 -2.96
N VAL A 98 5.26 7.72 -2.61
CA VAL A 98 4.01 7.49 -1.87
C VAL A 98 3.09 6.53 -2.61
N PHE A 99 2.96 6.73 -3.93
CA PHE A 99 2.14 5.87 -4.76
C PHE A 99 2.68 4.44 -4.87
N LEU A 100 4.00 4.27 -5.02
CA LEU A 100 4.64 2.97 -5.06
C LEU A 100 4.39 2.20 -3.76
N PHE A 101 4.61 2.83 -2.61
CA PHE A 101 4.35 2.22 -1.30
C PHE A 101 2.88 1.87 -1.11
N TYR A 102 1.97 2.73 -1.58
CA TYR A 102 0.54 2.46 -1.53
C TYR A 102 0.16 1.21 -2.34
N ILE A 103 0.56 1.11 -3.61
CA ILE A 103 0.23 -0.07 -4.42
C ILE A 103 0.89 -1.32 -3.88
N ALA A 104 2.19 -1.27 -3.60
CA ALA A 104 2.96 -2.42 -3.16
C ALA A 104 2.42 -2.99 -1.84
N GLY A 105 1.97 -2.13 -0.91
CA GLY A 105 1.40 -2.55 0.36
C GLY A 105 -0.07 -2.92 0.28
N SER A 106 -0.87 -2.24 -0.55
CA SER A 106 -2.33 -2.43 -0.57
C SER A 106 -2.75 -3.76 -1.18
N GLU A 107 -2.30 -4.05 -2.41
CA GLU A 107 -2.77 -5.25 -3.13
C GLU A 107 -2.28 -6.54 -2.47
N THR A 108 -0.99 -6.59 -2.09
CA THR A 108 -0.37 -7.76 -1.46
C THR A 108 -0.99 -8.07 -0.09
N SER A 109 -1.20 -7.05 0.76
CA SER A 109 -1.82 -7.23 2.07
C SER A 109 -3.29 -7.64 1.96
N THR A 110 -4.03 -7.03 1.01
CA THR A 110 -5.43 -7.42 0.76
C THR A 110 -5.54 -8.87 0.32
N ALA A 111 -4.64 -9.32 -0.56
CA ALA A 111 -4.58 -10.72 -0.97
C ALA A 111 -4.26 -11.64 0.22
N ALA A 112 -3.24 -11.32 1.02
CA ALA A 112 -2.88 -12.10 2.20
C ALA A 112 -4.05 -12.23 3.19
N ILE A 113 -4.74 -11.13 3.50
CA ILE A 113 -5.93 -11.14 4.38
C ILE A 113 -7.04 -12.00 3.77
N SER A 114 -7.34 -11.79 2.48
CA SER A 114 -8.44 -12.50 1.80
C SER A 114 -8.20 -14.01 1.77
N PHE A 115 -6.99 -14.44 1.43
CA PHE A 115 -6.63 -15.86 1.43
C PHE A 115 -6.55 -16.46 2.84
N THR A 116 -6.12 -15.68 3.84
CA THR A 116 -6.12 -16.15 5.23
C THR A 116 -7.54 -16.44 5.69
N LEU A 117 -8.48 -15.51 5.43
CA LEU A 117 -9.90 -15.71 5.74
C LEU A 117 -10.50 -16.87 4.95
N HIS A 118 -10.13 -17.01 3.67
CA HIS A 118 -10.56 -18.13 2.84
C HIS A 118 -10.12 -19.48 3.45
N GLU A 119 -8.85 -19.62 3.81
CA GLU A 119 -8.34 -20.83 4.45
C GLU A 119 -9.02 -21.11 5.79
N LEU A 120 -9.19 -20.10 6.64
CA LEU A 120 -9.87 -20.26 7.93
C LEU A 120 -11.33 -20.70 7.77
N SER A 121 -12.05 -20.18 6.78
CA SER A 121 -13.44 -20.59 6.51
C SER A 121 -13.59 -22.06 6.11
N HIS A 122 -12.52 -22.69 5.60
CA HIS A 122 -12.50 -24.11 5.23
C HIS A 122 -11.89 -25.01 6.33
N ASN A 123 -11.34 -24.41 7.39
CA ASN A 123 -10.70 -25.11 8.49
C ASN A 123 -11.30 -24.66 9.84
N PRO A 124 -12.51 -25.16 10.20
CA PRO A 124 -13.24 -24.71 11.39
C PRO A 124 -12.43 -24.84 12.70
N ASP A 125 -11.65 -25.91 12.84
CA ASP A 125 -10.82 -26.14 14.03
C ASP A 125 -9.71 -25.08 14.16
N ALA A 126 -9.09 -24.70 13.05
CA ALA A 126 -8.10 -23.63 13.02
C ALA A 126 -8.72 -22.27 13.30
N LEU A 127 -9.91 -21.99 12.73
CA LEU A 127 -10.66 -20.77 13.02
C LEU A 127 -11.04 -20.68 14.50
N ALA A 128 -11.57 -21.74 15.09
CA ALA A 128 -11.95 -21.77 16.50
C ALA A 128 -10.73 -21.53 17.42
N LYS A 129 -9.59 -22.15 17.10
CA LYS A 129 -8.34 -21.95 17.84
C LYS A 129 -7.80 -20.52 17.73
N LEU A 130 -7.89 -19.92 16.53
CA LEU A 130 -7.48 -18.53 16.32
C LEU A 130 -8.40 -17.55 17.05
N GLN A 131 -9.71 -17.77 16.99
CA GLN A 131 -10.68 -16.96 17.73
C GLN A 131 -10.42 -17.03 19.22
N GLN A 132 -10.16 -18.22 19.77
CA GLN A 132 -9.79 -18.37 21.17
C GLN A 132 -8.54 -17.55 21.53
N GLU A 133 -7.48 -17.58 20.72
CA GLU A 133 -6.27 -16.78 20.97
C GLU A 133 -6.57 -15.27 20.98
N ILE A 134 -7.42 -14.80 20.05
CA ILE A 134 -7.84 -13.40 19.96
C ILE A 134 -8.71 -13.02 21.17
N ASP A 135 -9.67 -13.84 21.54
CA ASP A 135 -10.59 -13.59 22.66
C ASP A 135 -9.80 -13.52 23.99
N GLU A 136 -8.85 -14.45 24.21
CA GLU A 136 -7.97 -14.44 25.39
C GLU A 136 -7.09 -13.17 25.46
N MET A 137 -6.60 -12.67 24.31
CA MET A 137 -5.86 -11.42 24.24
C MET A 137 -6.77 -10.23 24.58
N MET A 138 -7.97 -10.18 23.99
CA MET A 138 -8.94 -9.12 24.24
C MET A 138 -9.38 -9.07 25.70
N GLU A 139 -9.63 -10.22 26.34
CA GLU A 139 -9.94 -10.28 27.77
C GLU A 139 -8.77 -9.77 28.63
N ARG A 140 -7.54 -10.18 28.32
CA ARG A 140 -6.34 -9.78 29.07
C ARG A 140 -6.07 -8.28 29.01
N TYR A 141 -6.37 -7.66 27.87
CA TYR A 141 -6.09 -6.24 27.60
C TYR A 141 -7.34 -5.36 27.62
N ASN A 142 -8.44 -5.81 28.27
CA ASN A 142 -9.70 -5.05 28.40
C ASN A 142 -10.26 -4.55 27.05
N GLY A 143 -10.06 -5.32 25.99
CA GLY A 143 -10.49 -5.02 24.63
C GLY A 143 -9.64 -3.98 23.90
N GLU A 144 -8.53 -3.52 24.49
CA GLU A 144 -7.60 -2.61 23.81
C GLU A 144 -6.68 -3.38 22.87
N ILE A 145 -6.48 -2.85 21.66
CA ILE A 145 -5.54 -3.38 20.67
C ILE A 145 -4.37 -2.41 20.57
N THR A 146 -3.17 -2.88 20.91
CA THR A 146 -1.93 -2.11 20.88
C THR A 146 -0.90 -2.80 19.98
N TYR A 147 0.18 -2.10 19.67
CA TYR A 147 1.27 -2.69 18.91
C TYR A 147 1.89 -3.88 19.67
N GLU A 148 2.03 -3.74 20.97
CA GLU A 148 2.67 -4.73 21.83
C GLU A 148 1.82 -6.00 21.95
N ASN A 149 0.50 -5.88 22.13
CA ASN A 149 -0.35 -7.05 22.36
C ASN A 149 -0.66 -7.85 21.09
N ILE A 150 -0.73 -7.21 19.92
CA ILE A 150 -0.86 -7.92 18.63
C ILE A 150 0.33 -8.87 18.42
N ASN A 151 1.54 -8.47 18.83
CA ASN A 151 2.74 -9.29 18.69
C ASN A 151 2.71 -10.57 19.56
N GLU A 152 1.76 -10.69 20.50
CA GLU A 152 1.58 -11.91 21.30
C GLU A 152 0.75 -12.98 20.58
N LEU A 153 0.02 -12.64 19.52
CA LEU A 153 -0.88 -13.53 18.76
C LEU A 153 -0.07 -14.47 17.84
N LYS A 154 0.57 -15.47 18.44
CA LYS A 154 1.47 -16.41 17.75
C LYS A 154 0.72 -17.27 16.73
N TYR A 155 -0.48 -17.70 17.04
CA TYR A 155 -1.27 -18.54 16.15
C TYR A 155 -1.80 -17.73 14.97
N LEU A 156 -2.20 -16.46 15.18
CA LEU A 156 -2.49 -15.54 14.09
C LEU A 156 -1.31 -15.39 13.12
N ASP A 157 -0.10 -15.16 13.64
CA ASP A 157 1.13 -15.07 12.83
C ASP A 157 1.38 -16.36 12.03
N LEU A 158 1.16 -17.53 12.63
CA LEU A 158 1.24 -18.82 11.93
C LEU A 158 0.19 -18.97 10.83
N CYS A 159 -1.06 -18.54 11.06
CA CYS A 159 -2.11 -18.57 10.04
C CYS A 159 -1.75 -17.69 8.83
N VAL A 160 -1.24 -16.49 9.06
CA VAL A 160 -0.77 -15.59 7.99
C VAL A 160 0.42 -16.19 7.26
N LYS A 161 1.41 -16.73 7.98
CA LYS A 161 2.59 -17.38 7.37
C LYS A 161 2.23 -18.59 6.54
N GLU A 162 1.33 -19.44 7.00
CA GLU A 162 0.88 -20.61 6.24
C GLU A 162 0.10 -20.21 5.00
N THR A 163 -0.69 -19.13 5.09
CA THR A 163 -1.34 -18.53 3.93
C THR A 163 -0.32 -18.04 2.92
N LEU A 164 0.70 -17.29 3.34
CA LEU A 164 1.76 -16.80 2.45
C LEU A 164 2.62 -17.93 1.86
N ARG A 165 2.74 -19.06 2.56
CA ARG A 165 3.40 -20.28 2.04
C ARG A 165 2.59 -20.92 0.90
N LYS A 166 1.25 -20.91 0.99
CA LYS A 166 0.34 -21.47 -0.03
C LYS A 166 0.04 -20.49 -1.17
N TYR A 167 -0.09 -19.22 -0.86
CA TYR A 167 -0.52 -18.13 -1.74
C TYR A 167 0.45 -16.95 -1.61
N PRO A 168 1.67 -17.04 -2.17
CA PRO A 168 2.60 -15.93 -2.14
C PRO A 168 2.04 -14.75 -2.96
N GLY A 169 2.20 -13.53 -2.46
CA GLY A 169 1.67 -12.31 -3.10
C GLY A 169 2.30 -12.02 -4.47
N LEU A 170 3.49 -12.54 -4.72
CA LEU A 170 4.16 -12.56 -6.02
C LEU A 170 4.79 -13.95 -6.20
N PRO A 171 4.69 -14.57 -7.39
CA PRO A 171 5.33 -15.86 -7.70
C PRO A 171 6.86 -15.78 -7.73
#